data_AF-A0A9W8JAV5-F1
#
_entry.id   AF-A0A9W8JAV5-F1
#
_cell.length_a   1.000
_cell.length_b   1.000
_cell.length_c   1.000
_cell.angle_alpha   90.00
_cell.angle_beta   90.00
_cell.angle_gamma   90.00
#
_symmetry.space_group_name_H-M   'P 1'
#
loop_
_entity.id
_entity.type
_entity.pdbx_description
1 polymer ?
#
loop_
_entity_poly.entity_id
_entity_poly.type
_entity_poly.pdbx_seq_one_letter_code
_entity_poly.pdbx_strand_id
1 'polypeptide(L)'
;MWTTLHSTYLQKKAGSRFNAYNDLFSIRKQDDETLQSLINRVDDAVKLIQDLQPTSFSLDQLDKELASMVLIRALPEEYNTFVSSLLLLDKLDKKTVQEVFITEEIQRRRRAADILSSTAAMAVLVAPLKCDFCGRSGHTIATCYAYDNAQKRAQEDAASWASGRRKKPQQQAKQAQDASRFGALIMSLPWL
;
A
#
# COMPACT_ATOMS: atom_id res chain seq x y z
N MET A 1 27.91 -40.03 -16.99
CA MET A 1 27.98 -38.91 -17.96
C MET A 1 26.61 -38.64 -18.60
N TRP A 2 25.92 -39.66 -19.13
CA TRP A 2 24.51 -39.54 -19.59
C TRP A 2 23.54 -39.13 -18.47
N THR A 3 23.72 -39.67 -17.26
CA THR A 3 22.91 -39.33 -16.08
C THR A 3 23.02 -37.86 -15.67
N THR A 4 24.20 -37.26 -15.80
CA THR A 4 24.45 -35.85 -15.50
C THR A 4 23.85 -34.93 -16.57
N LEU A 5 23.96 -35.28 -17.85
CA LEU A 5 23.34 -34.56 -18.98
C LEU A 5 21.81 -34.67 -18.98
N HIS A 6 21.26 -35.85 -18.69
CA HIS A 6 19.83 -36.06 -18.52
C HIS A 6 19.32 -35.26 -17.31
N SER A 7 20.07 -35.20 -16.21
CA SER A 7 19.73 -34.38 -15.04
C SER A 7 19.75 -32.87 -15.31
N THR A 8 20.68 -32.37 -16.14
CA THR A 8 20.77 -30.95 -16.49
C THR A 8 19.85 -30.53 -17.63
N TYR A 9 19.64 -31.38 -18.65
CA TYR A 9 18.79 -31.09 -19.82
C TYR A 9 17.30 -31.43 -19.56
N LEU A 10 17.03 -32.53 -18.85
CA LEU A 10 15.74 -32.82 -18.23
C LEU A 10 15.79 -32.45 -16.75
N GLN A 11 16.21 -31.21 -16.45
CA GLN A 11 15.69 -30.58 -15.26
C GLN A 11 14.16 -30.63 -15.41
N LYS A 12 13.51 -31.57 -14.72
CA LYS A 12 12.06 -31.77 -14.60
C LYS A 12 11.44 -30.58 -13.85
N LYS A 13 11.83 -29.37 -14.26
CA LYS A 13 11.36 -28.08 -13.82
C LYS A 13 9.88 -28.05 -14.09
N ALA A 14 9.15 -27.57 -13.10
CA ALA A 14 7.71 -27.50 -13.20
C ALA A 14 7.25 -26.67 -14.43
N GLY A 15 8.06 -25.71 -14.88
CA GLY A 15 7.83 -24.97 -16.13
C GLY A 15 7.79 -25.85 -17.39
N SER A 16 8.65 -26.87 -17.52
CA SER A 16 8.65 -27.76 -18.70
C SER A 16 7.39 -28.61 -18.74
N ARG A 17 6.90 -29.12 -17.60
CA ARG A 17 5.63 -29.84 -17.51
C ARG A 17 4.43 -28.92 -17.79
N PHE A 18 4.46 -27.71 -17.25
CA PHE A 18 3.44 -26.70 -17.54
C PHE A 18 3.31 -26.43 -19.04
N ASN A 19 4.44 -26.26 -19.74
CA ASN A 19 4.47 -26.06 -21.19
C ASN A 19 3.94 -27.29 -21.93
N ALA A 20 4.33 -28.51 -21.55
CA ALA A 20 3.84 -29.73 -22.19
C ALA A 20 2.31 -29.89 -22.05
N TYR A 21 1.74 -29.59 -20.88
CA TYR A 21 0.29 -29.55 -20.73
C TYR A 21 -0.36 -28.45 -21.55
N ASN A 22 0.25 -27.25 -21.61
CA ASN A 22 -0.25 -26.16 -22.44
C ASN A 22 -0.29 -26.56 -23.93
N ASP A 23 0.77 -27.19 -24.42
CA ASP A 23 0.87 -27.67 -25.79
C ASP A 23 -0.20 -28.73 -26.08
N LEU A 24 -0.38 -29.71 -25.16
CA LEU A 24 -1.44 -30.71 -25.25
C LEU A 24 -2.83 -30.08 -25.42
N PHE A 25 -3.20 -29.13 -24.57
CA PHE A 25 -4.51 -28.48 -24.65
C PHE A 25 -4.65 -27.53 -25.84
N SER A 26 -3.54 -27.08 -26.40
CA SER A 26 -3.49 -26.23 -27.59
C SER A 26 -3.60 -27.03 -28.88
N ILE A 27 -3.53 -28.36 -28.84
CA ILE A 27 -3.71 -29.21 -30.01
C ILE A 27 -5.10 -28.95 -30.63
N ARG A 28 -5.07 -28.62 -31.92
CA ARG A 28 -6.23 -28.53 -32.81
C ARG A 28 -5.92 -29.30 -34.10
N LYS A 29 -6.95 -29.86 -34.74
CA LYS A 29 -6.84 -30.49 -36.05
C LYS A 29 -6.50 -29.42 -37.09
N GLN A 30 -5.50 -29.68 -37.93
CA GLN A 30 -5.19 -28.82 -39.08
C GLN A 30 -6.03 -29.19 -40.31
N ASP A 31 -6.16 -28.28 -41.27
CA ASP A 31 -7.00 -28.48 -42.46
C ASP A 31 -6.51 -29.63 -43.35
N ASP A 32 -5.19 -29.75 -43.52
CA ASP A 32 -4.49 -30.75 -44.33
C ASP A 32 -4.16 -32.06 -43.58
N GLU A 33 -4.61 -32.18 -42.34
CA GLU A 33 -4.27 -33.29 -41.45
C GLU A 33 -5.34 -34.40 -41.43
N THR A 34 -4.88 -35.66 -41.41
CA THR A 34 -5.74 -36.83 -41.19
C THR A 34 -6.07 -37.03 -39.70
N LEU A 35 -7.20 -37.67 -39.40
CA LEU A 35 -7.55 -37.99 -38.01
C LEU A 35 -6.51 -38.88 -37.31
N GLN A 36 -5.85 -39.77 -38.07
CA GLN A 36 -4.77 -40.61 -37.52
C GLN A 36 -3.56 -39.79 -37.10
N SER A 37 -3.16 -38.79 -37.91
CA SER A 37 -2.08 -37.87 -37.55
C SER A 37 -2.40 -37.10 -36.28
N LEU A 38 -3.65 -36.62 -36.15
CA LEU A 38 -4.10 -35.92 -34.94
C LEU A 38 -4.00 -36.81 -33.70
N ILE A 39 -4.48 -38.06 -33.79
CA ILE A 39 -4.38 -39.04 -32.68
C ILE A 39 -2.92 -39.23 -32.29
N ASN A 40 -2.04 -39.44 -33.27
CA ASN A 40 -0.61 -39.63 -33.00
C ASN A 40 0.02 -38.42 -32.29
N ARG A 41 -0.32 -37.18 -32.69
CA ARG A 41 0.18 -35.98 -32.01
C ARG A 41 -0.30 -35.87 -30.56
N VAL A 42 -1.55 -36.26 -30.29
CA VAL A 42 -2.08 -36.32 -28.92
C VAL A 42 -1.34 -37.38 -28.11
N ASP A 43 -1.15 -38.58 -28.66
CA ASP A 43 -0.42 -39.67 -28.00
C ASP A 43 1.03 -39.26 -27.69
N ASP A 44 1.70 -38.60 -28.63
CA ASP A 44 3.08 -38.12 -28.45
C ASP A 44 3.16 -37.01 -27.38
N ALA A 45 2.19 -36.10 -27.34
CA ALA A 45 2.11 -35.08 -26.29
C ALA A 45 1.86 -35.69 -24.90
N VAL A 46 0.99 -36.71 -24.81
CA VAL A 46 0.75 -37.44 -23.56
C VAL A 46 1.99 -38.20 -23.10
N LYS A 47 2.71 -38.88 -24.01
CA LYS A 47 3.98 -39.54 -23.69
C LYS A 47 5.02 -38.56 -23.18
N LEU A 48 5.15 -37.39 -23.80
CA LEU A 48 6.07 -36.35 -23.34
C LEU A 48 5.76 -35.91 -21.91
N ILE A 49 4.48 -35.72 -21.56
CA ILE A 49 4.07 -35.40 -20.19
C ILE A 49 4.48 -36.52 -19.22
N GLN A 50 4.28 -37.79 -19.60
CA GLN A 50 4.67 -38.94 -18.79
C GLN A 50 6.20 -39.01 -18.58
N ASP A 51 6.99 -38.74 -19.61
CA ASP A 51 8.47 -38.74 -19.52
C ASP A 51 9.00 -37.64 -18.57
N LEU A 52 8.30 -36.50 -18.54
CA LEU A 52 8.62 -35.37 -17.66
C LEU A 52 8.17 -35.60 -16.20
N GLN A 53 7.27 -36.54 -15.93
CA GLN A 53 6.81 -36.85 -14.57
C GLN A 53 7.87 -37.60 -13.76
N PRO A 54 7.92 -37.41 -12.42
CA PRO A 54 8.74 -38.25 -11.54
C PRO A 54 8.28 -39.71 -11.58
N THR A 55 9.18 -40.65 -11.29
CA THR A 55 8.85 -42.09 -11.24
C THR A 55 7.85 -42.46 -10.14
N SER A 56 7.68 -41.61 -9.12
CA SER A 56 6.73 -41.76 -8.02
C SER A 56 5.57 -40.76 -8.09
N PHE A 57 5.09 -40.45 -9.30
CA PHE A 57 3.97 -39.53 -9.50
C PHE A 57 2.63 -40.16 -9.09
N SER A 58 1.87 -39.48 -8.24
CA SER A 58 0.56 -39.93 -7.76
C SER A 58 -0.58 -39.09 -8.33
N LEU A 59 -1.81 -39.62 -8.33
CA LEU A 59 -3.00 -38.86 -8.74
C LEU A 59 -3.21 -37.58 -7.91
N ASP A 60 -2.90 -37.61 -6.61
CA ASP A 60 -2.95 -36.41 -5.75
C ASP A 60 -1.93 -35.34 -6.20
N GLN A 61 -0.77 -35.74 -6.71
CA GLN A 61 0.20 -34.79 -7.28
C GLN A 61 -0.31 -34.20 -8.60
N LEU A 62 -1.01 -35.00 -9.42
CA LEU A 62 -1.68 -34.52 -10.64
C LEU A 62 -2.73 -33.47 -10.32
N ASP A 63 -3.64 -33.73 -9.37
CA ASP A 63 -4.68 -32.77 -8.98
C ASP A 63 -4.09 -31.44 -8.50
N LYS A 64 -3.00 -31.50 -7.72
CA LYS A 64 -2.29 -30.31 -7.25
C LYS A 64 -1.62 -29.56 -8.39
N GLU A 65 -0.99 -30.26 -9.33
CA GLU A 65 -0.32 -29.67 -10.49
C GLU A 65 -1.33 -29.03 -11.45
N LEU A 66 -2.45 -29.69 -11.73
CA LEU A 66 -3.54 -29.14 -12.53
C LEU A 66 -4.13 -27.88 -11.87
N ALA A 67 -4.33 -27.88 -10.55
CA ALA A 67 -4.79 -26.70 -9.83
C ALA A 67 -3.81 -25.52 -9.96
N SER A 68 -2.50 -25.77 -9.80
CA SER A 68 -1.45 -24.76 -10.04
C SER A 68 -1.51 -24.23 -11.48
N MET A 69 -1.64 -25.13 -12.46
CA MET A 69 -1.67 -24.77 -13.88
C MET A 69 -2.87 -23.88 -14.20
N VAL A 70 -4.06 -24.25 -13.72
CA VAL A 70 -5.28 -23.46 -13.93
C VAL A 70 -5.17 -22.08 -13.31
N LEU A 71 -4.58 -21.95 -12.12
CA LEU A 71 -4.34 -20.63 -11.50
C LEU A 71 -3.47 -19.74 -12.38
N ILE A 72 -2.39 -20.28 -12.94
CA ILE A 72 -1.47 -19.53 -13.82
C ILE A 72 -2.16 -19.14 -15.14
N ARG A 73 -2.94 -20.06 -15.73
CA ARG A 73 -3.68 -19.81 -16.98
C ARG A 73 -4.86 -18.85 -16.83
N ALA A 74 -5.41 -18.73 -15.62
CA ALA A 74 -6.51 -17.82 -15.33
C ALA A 74 -6.07 -16.34 -15.28
N LEU A 75 -4.76 -16.08 -15.27
CA LEU A 75 -4.24 -14.73 -15.25
C LEU A 75 -4.34 -14.07 -16.64
N PRO A 76 -4.75 -12.79 -16.73
CA PRO A 76 -4.77 -12.05 -17.98
C PRO A 76 -3.34 -11.71 -18.46
N GLU A 77 -3.22 -11.31 -19.73
CA GLU A 77 -1.92 -11.05 -20.38
C GLU A 77 -1.06 -9.99 -19.69
N GLU A 78 -1.66 -9.06 -18.95
CA GLU A 78 -0.94 -8.07 -18.13
C GLU A 78 -0.08 -8.71 -17.02
N TYR A 79 -0.26 -10.00 -16.72
CA TYR A 79 0.58 -10.78 -15.82
C TYR A 79 1.65 -11.59 -16.56
N ASN A 80 1.83 -11.47 -17.88
CA ASN A 80 2.77 -12.30 -18.65
C ASN A 80 4.21 -12.25 -18.12
N THR A 81 4.70 -11.07 -17.70
CA THR A 81 6.02 -10.94 -17.07
C THR A 81 6.11 -11.71 -15.76
N PHE A 82 5.05 -11.64 -14.95
CA PHE A 82 4.94 -12.38 -13.70
C PHE A 82 4.87 -13.89 -13.94
N VAL A 83 4.02 -14.34 -14.88
CA VAL A 83 3.93 -15.74 -15.31
C VAL A 83 5.29 -16.25 -15.79
N SER A 84 6.00 -15.47 -16.60
CA SER A 84 7.34 -15.84 -17.09
C SER A 84 8.33 -16.03 -15.93
N SER A 85 8.30 -15.14 -14.92
CA SER A 85 9.13 -15.31 -13.71
C SER A 85 8.74 -16.52 -12.87
N LEU A 86 7.44 -16.83 -12.81
CA LEU A 86 6.90 -17.97 -12.08
C LEU A 86 7.33 -19.30 -12.71
N LEU A 87 7.34 -19.40 -14.04
CA LEU A 87 7.76 -20.60 -14.77
C LEU A 87 9.26 -20.92 -14.63
N LEU A 88 10.07 -19.96 -14.16
CA LEU A 88 11.48 -20.18 -13.84
C LEU A 88 11.69 -20.83 -12.47
N LEU A 89 10.65 -20.92 -11.63
CA LEU A 89 10.74 -21.56 -10.32
C LEU A 89 10.95 -23.08 -10.46
N ASP A 90 11.77 -23.64 -9.58
CA ASP A 90 12.05 -25.07 -9.56
C ASP A 90 10.82 -25.91 -9.15
N LYS A 91 9.89 -25.31 -8.39
CA LYS A 91 8.66 -25.96 -7.90
C LYS A 91 7.44 -25.06 -8.10
N LEU A 92 6.38 -25.63 -8.68
CA LEU A 92 5.06 -24.99 -8.87
C LEU A 92 3.97 -25.77 -8.11
N ASP A 93 4.17 -25.99 -6.83
CA ASP A 93 3.10 -26.54 -5.99
C ASP A 93 2.04 -25.48 -5.67
N LYS A 94 0.82 -25.94 -5.44
CA LYS A 94 -0.35 -25.07 -5.22
C LYS A 94 -0.12 -24.02 -4.14
N LYS A 95 0.56 -24.37 -3.04
CA LYS A 95 0.82 -23.44 -1.93
C LYS A 95 1.78 -22.33 -2.36
N THR A 96 2.90 -22.71 -2.98
CA THR A 96 3.86 -21.74 -3.52
C THR A 96 3.20 -20.80 -4.52
N VAL A 97 2.39 -21.31 -5.45
CA VAL A 97 1.68 -20.46 -6.43
C VAL A 97 0.74 -19.48 -5.71
N GLN A 98 -0.02 -19.93 -4.71
CA GLN A 98 -0.91 -19.05 -3.93
C GLN A 98 -0.13 -17.96 -3.18
N GLU A 99 0.98 -18.30 -2.54
CA GLU A 99 1.83 -17.34 -1.81
C GLU A 99 2.43 -16.29 -2.75
N VAL A 100 2.91 -16.72 -3.92
CA VAL A 100 3.51 -15.82 -4.92
C VAL A 100 2.43 -14.92 -5.55
N PHE A 101 1.21 -15.41 -5.74
CA PHE A 101 0.07 -14.59 -6.19
C PHE A 101 -0.28 -13.50 -5.17
N ILE A 102 -0.39 -13.86 -3.89
CA ILE A 102 -0.67 -12.89 -2.81
C ILE A 102 0.44 -11.84 -2.75
N THR A 103 1.69 -12.26 -2.93
CA THR A 103 2.85 -11.36 -2.93
C THR A 103 2.79 -10.38 -4.12
N GLU A 104 2.52 -10.87 -5.33
CA GLU A 104 2.40 -10.02 -6.52
C GLU A 104 1.22 -9.05 -6.43
N GLU A 105 0.08 -9.49 -5.88
CA GLU A 105 -1.08 -8.63 -5.59
C GLU A 105 -0.68 -7.46 -4.67
N ILE A 106 0.04 -7.74 -3.59
CA ILE A 106 0.54 -6.70 -2.66
C ILE A 106 1.49 -5.74 -3.39
N GLN A 107 2.42 -6.27 -4.21
CA GLN A 107 3.37 -5.45 -4.94
C GLN A 107 2.68 -4.55 -5.97
N ARG A 108 1.69 -5.06 -6.71
CA ARG A 108 0.89 -4.25 -7.64
C ARG A 108 0.15 -3.13 -6.94
N ARG A 109 -0.46 -3.41 -5.78
CA ARG A 109 -1.14 -2.39 -4.96
C ARG A 109 -0.18 -1.29 -4.50
N ARG A 110 1.05 -1.63 -4.09
CA ARG A 110 2.08 -0.64 -3.73
C ARG A 110 2.48 0.23 -4.93
N ARG A 111 2.75 -0.39 -6.09
CA ARG A 111 3.06 0.34 -7.33
C ARG A 111 1.94 1.31 -7.72
N ALA A 112 0.69 0.90 -7.61
CA ALA A 112 -0.46 1.77 -7.87
C ALA A 112 -0.54 2.95 -6.89
N ALA A 113 -0.30 2.71 -5.59
CA ALA A 113 -0.25 3.76 -4.59
C ALA A 113 0.90 4.77 -4.81
N ASP A 114 2.07 4.30 -5.23
CA ASP A 114 3.23 5.15 -5.54
C ASP A 114 2.99 6.03 -6.77
N ILE A 115 2.29 5.51 -7.79
CA ILE A 115 1.85 6.29 -8.96
C ILE A 115 0.87 7.39 -8.53
N LEU A 116 -0.12 7.07 -7.69
CA LEU A 116 -1.07 8.05 -7.14
C LEU A 116 -0.37 9.11 -6.27
N SER A 117 0.62 8.70 -5.47
CA SER A 117 1.40 9.61 -4.62
C SER A 117 2.30 10.53 -5.45
N SER A 118 2.97 9.97 -6.47
CA SER A 118 3.86 10.73 -7.37
C SER A 118 3.08 11.68 -8.27
N THR A 119 1.90 11.29 -8.77
CA THR A 119 1.01 12.18 -9.53
C THR A 119 0.44 13.30 -8.65
N ALA A 120 0.08 13.02 -7.39
CA ALA A 120 -0.29 14.06 -6.43
C ALA A 120 0.87 15.03 -6.15
N ALA A 121 2.11 14.53 -5.99
CA ALA A 121 3.29 15.35 -5.82
C ALA A 121 3.59 16.23 -7.06
N MET A 122 3.41 15.71 -8.27
CA MET A 122 3.53 16.50 -9.50
C MET A 122 2.42 17.55 -9.62
N ALA A 123 1.19 17.25 -9.20
CA ALA A 123 0.11 18.23 -9.19
C ALA A 123 0.39 19.41 -8.23
N VAL A 124 1.05 19.16 -7.09
CA VAL A 124 1.51 20.22 -6.17
C VAL A 124 2.55 21.13 -6.84
N LEU A 125 3.40 20.60 -7.73
CA LEU A 125 4.39 21.41 -8.45
C LEU A 125 3.79 22.25 -9.59
N VAL A 126 2.64 21.83 -10.14
CA VAL A 126 1.94 22.54 -11.24
C VAL A 126 0.91 23.53 -10.69
N ALA A 127 0.43 23.35 -9.45
CA ALA A 127 -0.43 24.31 -8.80
C ALA A 127 0.34 25.63 -8.56
N PRO A 128 -0.22 26.79 -8.95
CA PRO A 128 0.43 28.06 -8.67
C PRO A 128 0.56 28.23 -7.15
N LEU A 129 1.80 28.36 -6.66
CA LEU A 129 2.11 28.63 -5.25
C LEU A 129 1.39 29.91 -4.81
N LYS A 130 0.21 29.75 -4.21
CA LYS A 130 -0.56 30.82 -3.55
C LYS A 130 -0.16 30.84 -2.09
N CYS A 131 0.07 32.03 -1.55
CA CYS A 131 0.33 32.21 -0.13
C CYS A 131 -0.95 31.92 0.67
N ASP A 132 -0.90 30.97 1.61
CA ASP A 132 -2.04 30.58 2.45
C ASP A 132 -2.57 31.72 3.34
N PHE A 133 -1.73 32.72 3.66
CA PHE A 133 -2.13 33.84 4.51
C PHE A 133 -2.82 34.98 3.75
N CYS A 134 -2.26 35.39 2.60
CA CYS A 134 -2.75 36.57 1.86
C CYS A 134 -3.46 36.22 0.52
N GLY A 135 -3.45 34.96 0.11
CA GLY A 135 -4.07 34.47 -1.12
C GLY A 135 -3.38 34.86 -2.43
N ARG A 136 -2.29 35.64 -2.39
CA ARG A 136 -1.54 36.07 -3.59
C ARG A 136 -0.55 35.01 -4.04
N SER A 137 -0.38 34.85 -5.35
CA SER A 137 0.59 33.93 -5.94
C SER A 137 2.01 34.50 -5.97
N GLY A 138 3.02 33.62 -6.05
CA GLY A 138 4.42 33.99 -6.30
C GLY A 138 5.31 34.09 -5.06
N HIS A 139 4.82 33.73 -3.89
CA HIS A 139 5.61 33.63 -2.66
C HIS A 139 4.98 32.64 -1.66
N THR A 140 5.78 32.16 -0.69
CA THR A 140 5.30 31.28 0.39
C THR A 140 4.98 32.11 1.64
N ILE A 141 4.34 31.51 2.65
CA ILE A 141 4.04 32.21 3.91
C ILE A 141 5.30 32.78 4.59
N ALA A 142 6.45 32.11 4.45
CA ALA A 142 7.72 32.53 5.03
C ALA A 142 8.25 33.86 4.45
N THR A 143 7.87 34.19 3.20
CA THR A 143 8.26 35.44 2.53
C THR A 143 7.09 36.41 2.37
N CYS A 144 5.99 36.18 3.10
CA CYS A 144 4.79 37.01 3.01
C CYS A 144 4.91 38.29 3.84
N TYR A 145 4.98 39.43 3.17
CA TYR A 145 5.03 40.74 3.81
C TYR A 145 3.79 41.05 4.68
N ALA A 146 2.62 40.57 4.25
CA ALA A 146 1.39 40.76 5.01
C ALA A 146 1.41 39.97 6.34
N TYR A 147 1.97 38.76 6.32
CA TYR A 147 2.12 37.92 7.51
C TYR A 147 3.12 38.52 8.50
N ASP A 148 4.29 38.94 8.00
CA ASP A 148 5.33 39.58 8.82
C ASP A 148 4.80 40.86 9.52
N ASN A 149 4.07 41.71 8.78
CA ASN A 149 3.46 42.90 9.36
C ASN A 149 2.37 42.57 10.38
N ALA A 150 1.54 41.55 10.13
CA ALA A 150 0.52 41.13 11.09
C ALA A 150 1.15 40.59 12.37
N GLN A 151 2.24 39.82 12.26
CA GLN A 151 2.99 39.29 13.39
C GLN A 151 3.61 40.41 14.23
N LYS A 152 4.24 41.40 13.60
CA LYS A 152 4.81 42.57 14.31
C LYS A 152 3.75 43.35 15.07
N ARG A 153 2.61 43.64 14.42
CA ARG A 153 1.48 44.34 15.08
C ARG A 153 0.93 43.56 16.27
N ALA A 154 0.76 42.25 16.13
CA ALA A 154 0.29 41.41 17.24
C ALA A 154 1.28 41.38 18.42
N GLN A 155 2.59 41.42 18.14
CA GLN A 155 3.62 41.51 19.18
C GLN A 155 3.61 42.87 19.87
N GLU A 156 3.45 43.97 19.13
CA GLU A 156 3.33 45.32 19.67
C GLU A 156 2.06 45.48 20.53
N ASP A 157 0.92 44.97 20.06
CA ASP A 157 -0.34 44.96 20.81
C ASP A 157 -0.22 44.15 22.10
N ALA A 158 0.39 42.96 22.04
CA ALA A 158 0.64 42.13 23.22
C ALA A 158 1.58 42.82 24.24
N ALA A 159 2.64 43.49 23.76
CA ALA A 159 3.56 44.25 24.60
C ALA A 159 2.87 45.47 25.25
N SER A 160 2.02 46.17 24.50
CA SER A 160 1.26 47.32 25.01
C SER A 160 0.24 46.90 26.08
N TRP A 161 -0.47 45.78 25.88
CA TRP A 161 -1.38 45.18 26.85
C TRP A 161 -0.68 44.78 28.16
N ALA A 162 0.52 44.19 28.07
CA ALA A 162 1.32 43.86 29.24
C ALA A 162 1.74 45.12 30.04
N SER A 163 2.02 46.24 29.35
CA SER A 163 2.40 47.50 29.97
C SER A 163 1.22 48.26 30.61
N GLY A 164 0.02 48.18 30.00
CA GLY A 164 -1.20 48.85 30.45
C GLY A 164 -1.79 48.31 31.75
N ARG A 165 -1.58 47.01 32.05
CA ARG A 165 -2.03 46.38 33.30
C ARG A 165 -1.31 46.92 34.55
N ARG A 166 -0.19 47.64 34.38
CA ARG A 166 0.62 48.20 35.48
C ARG A 166 0.12 49.55 36.01
N LYS A 167 -0.88 50.20 35.38
CA LYS A 167 -1.38 51.52 35.81
C LYS A 167 -2.92 51.62 35.85
N LYS A 168 -3.53 51.10 36.93
CA LYS A 168 -4.61 51.71 37.76
C LYS A 168 -5.52 50.65 38.44
N PRO A 169 -6.11 50.91 39.64
CA PRO A 169 -5.79 51.98 40.59
C PRO A 169 -5.79 51.58 42.09
N GLN A 170 -4.86 52.22 42.81
CA GLN A 170 -4.88 52.48 44.24
C GLN A 170 -5.97 53.52 44.58
N GLN A 171 -7.25 53.12 44.54
CA GLN A 171 -8.38 54.00 44.91
C GLN A 171 -9.55 53.31 45.66
N GLN A 172 -9.41 52.04 46.07
CA GLN A 172 -10.45 51.32 46.84
C GLN A 172 -10.19 51.24 48.36
N ALA A 173 -9.11 51.86 48.89
CA ALA A 173 -8.73 51.70 50.30
C ALA A 173 -9.27 52.76 51.28
N LYS A 174 -10.16 53.68 50.86
CA LYS A 174 -10.67 54.78 51.72
C LYS A 174 -12.15 54.71 52.10
N GLN A 175 -12.89 53.64 51.76
CA GLN A 175 -14.32 53.50 52.10
C GLN A 175 -14.65 52.46 53.19
N ALA A 176 -13.65 51.83 53.82
CA ALA A 176 -13.87 50.76 54.81
C ALA A 176 -13.76 51.18 56.29
N GLN A 177 -13.61 52.47 56.61
CA GLN A 177 -13.38 52.92 58.00
C GLN A 177 -14.63 53.50 58.73
N ASP A 178 -15.75 53.75 58.04
CA ASP A 178 -16.95 54.36 58.67
C ASP A 178 -18.03 53.36 59.14
N ALA A 179 -17.86 52.05 58.93
CA ALA A 179 -18.88 51.04 59.28
C ALA A 179 -18.69 50.37 60.66
N SER A 180 -17.75 50.81 61.51
CA SER A 180 -17.40 50.14 62.78
C SER A 180 -17.85 50.89 64.05
N ARG A 181 -18.90 51.73 63.98
CA ARG A 181 -19.38 52.51 65.16
C ARG A 181 -20.80 52.24 65.63
N PHE A 182 -21.57 51.34 65.02
CA PHE A 182 -22.92 51.06 65.51
C PHE A 182 -23.29 49.57 65.44
N GLY A 183 -23.44 48.96 66.62
CA GLY A 183 -24.39 47.87 66.84
C GLY A 183 -23.78 46.49 67.13
N ALA A 184 -23.65 46.13 68.41
CA ALA A 184 -24.13 44.86 68.97
C ALA A 184 -23.76 44.75 70.45
N LEU A 185 -24.62 45.30 71.30
CA LEU A 185 -24.77 44.91 72.70
C LEU A 185 -25.99 43.98 72.75
N ILE A 186 -26.03 43.06 73.74
CA ILE A 186 -27.18 42.23 74.18
C ILE A 186 -27.29 40.87 73.45
N MET A 187 -27.35 39.68 74.07
CA MET A 187 -27.35 39.21 75.47
C MET A 187 -27.13 37.69 75.43
N SER A 188 -26.51 37.11 76.47
CA SER A 188 -26.83 35.76 76.96
C SER A 188 -26.44 35.68 78.44
N LEU A 189 -27.45 35.87 79.31
CA LEU A 189 -27.52 35.53 80.74
C LEU A 189 -28.02 34.06 80.86
N PRO A 190 -27.87 33.33 81.99
CA PRO A 190 -28.16 33.82 83.35
C PRO A 190 -27.24 33.36 84.50
N TRP A 191 -27.49 34.03 85.64
CA TRP A 191 -26.85 33.98 86.95
C TRP A 191 -27.08 32.70 87.77
N LEU A 192 -26.18 32.48 88.72
CA LEU A 192 -26.48 32.17 90.12
C LEU A 192 -26.15 33.42 90.96
#